data_AF-A0A060CBR2-F1
#
_entry.id   AF-A0A060CBR2-F1
#
_cell.length_a   1.000
_cell.length_b   1.000
_cell.length_c   1.000
_cell.angle_alpha   90.00
_cell.angle_beta   90.00
_cell.angle_gamma   90.00
#
_symmetry.space_group_name_H-M   'P 1'
#
loop_
_entity.id
_entity.type
_entity.pdbx_description
1 polymer ?
#
loop_
_entity_poly.entity_id
_entity_poly.type
_entity_poly.pdbx_seq_one_letter_code
_entity_poly.pdbx_strand_id
1 'polypeptide(L)'
;TAIDPAAQSCLRSNRQRLLTPPIEGVEKLRDHLIDETQLAAGELITLETGQAEIVIELDGSNESFELDLYHNNIEIVIKVDAEGMRLIYLDDIERATPDYVAPGAKPSHIRVFLDIGSVEVFADNGRWTGTKR
;
A
#
# COMPACT_ATOMS: atom_id res chain seq x y z
N THR A 1 -4.85 20.15 -12.92
CA THR A 1 -4.97 19.68 -11.54
C THR A 1 -3.85 20.32 -10.75
N ALA A 2 -4.18 21.26 -9.86
CA ALA A 2 -3.19 22.00 -9.10
C ALA A 2 -2.56 21.06 -8.06
N ILE A 3 -1.23 20.97 -8.06
CA ILE A 3 -0.47 20.36 -6.97
C ILE A 3 -0.75 21.22 -5.74
N ASP A 4 -1.20 20.62 -4.64
CA ASP A 4 -1.32 21.31 -3.36
C ASP A 4 0.05 21.90 -2.98
N PRO A 5 0.20 23.23 -2.83
CA PRO A 5 1.46 23.88 -2.49
C PRO A 5 2.00 23.51 -1.10
N ALA A 6 1.23 22.76 -0.29
CA ALA A 6 1.64 22.28 1.03
C ALA A 6 2.19 20.84 1.05
N ALA A 7 2.26 20.14 -0.08
CA ALA A 7 2.83 18.79 -0.13
C ALA A 7 4.37 18.83 0.00
N GLN A 8 4.86 18.84 1.24
CA GLN A 8 6.29 18.67 1.54
C GLN A 8 6.61 17.19 1.73
N SER A 9 7.37 16.60 0.80
CA SER A 9 7.93 15.26 0.98
C SER A 9 9.22 15.36 1.82
N CYS A 10 9.27 14.65 2.96
CA CYS A 10 10.45 14.61 3.83
C CYS A 10 11.22 13.30 3.59
N LEU A 11 12.28 13.38 2.78
CA LEU A 11 13.24 12.30 2.63
C LEU A 11 14.15 12.23 3.86
N ARG A 12 14.13 11.10 4.57
CA ARG A 12 15.00 10.88 5.74
C ARG A 12 16.10 9.88 5.39
N SER A 13 17.32 10.13 5.85
CA SER A 13 18.43 9.18 5.72
C SER A 13 18.80 8.63 7.08
N ASN A 14 18.74 7.30 7.25
CA ASN A 14 19.36 6.61 8.39
C ASN A 14 20.56 5.82 7.89
N ARG A 15 21.73 6.48 7.84
CA ARG A 15 23.11 6.01 7.56
C ARG A 15 23.38 5.04 6.39
N GLN A 16 22.38 4.40 5.79
CA GLN A 16 22.44 3.44 4.67
C GLN A 16 21.12 3.32 3.86
N ARG A 17 20.01 3.96 4.27
CA ARG A 17 18.72 3.89 3.53
C ARG A 17 18.02 5.23 3.48
N LEU A 18 17.33 5.47 2.37
CA LEU A 18 16.38 6.55 2.16
C LEU A 18 15.01 6.09 2.64
N LEU A 19 14.34 6.92 3.44
CA LEU A 19 12.96 6.72 3.86
C LEU A 19 12.07 7.72 3.14
N THR A 20 10.92 7.23 2.69
CA THR A 20 9.87 7.97 1.99
C THR A 20 8.56 7.82 2.77
N PRO A 21 8.46 8.35 4.01
CA PRO A 21 7.23 8.21 4.79
C PRO A 21 6.06 8.94 4.12
N PRO A 22 4.81 8.54 4.40
CA PRO A 22 3.65 9.34 4.03
C PRO A 22 3.79 10.78 4.53
N ILE A 23 3.23 11.74 3.79
CA ILE A 23 3.29 13.15 4.14
C ILE A 23 2.64 13.37 5.51
N GLU A 24 3.27 14.19 6.34
CA GLU A 24 2.75 14.51 7.67
C GLU A 24 1.37 15.17 7.56
N GLY A 25 0.42 14.67 8.36
CA GLY A 25 -0.94 15.20 8.37
C GLY A 25 -1.87 14.63 7.30
N VAL A 26 -1.44 13.64 6.49
CA VAL A 26 -2.32 12.91 5.57
C VAL A 26 -3.55 12.32 6.28
N GLU A 27 -3.43 11.99 7.58
CA GLU A 27 -4.53 11.51 8.41
C GLU A 27 -5.70 12.50 8.52
N LYS A 28 -5.46 13.79 8.26
CA LYS A 28 -6.50 14.83 8.26
C LYS A 28 -7.42 14.73 7.04
N LEU A 29 -7.05 13.95 6.03
CA LEU A 29 -7.86 13.69 4.84
C LEU A 29 -8.83 12.52 5.05
N ARG A 30 -8.69 11.76 6.16
CA ARG A 30 -9.63 10.68 6.49
C ARG A 30 -11.00 11.27 6.80
N ASP A 31 -12.04 10.71 6.18
CA ASP A 31 -13.43 11.09 6.41
C ASP A 31 -14.05 10.25 7.55
N HIS A 32 -14.21 8.94 7.31
CA HIS A 32 -14.77 8.00 8.29
C HIS A 32 -14.13 6.61 8.16
N LEU A 33 -14.27 5.79 9.19
CA LEU A 33 -13.89 4.37 9.15
C LEU A 33 -14.91 3.59 8.33
N ILE A 34 -14.45 2.78 7.37
CA ILE A 34 -15.32 1.98 6.50
C ILE A 34 -15.81 0.72 7.23
N ASP A 35 -14.95 -0.29 7.40
CA ASP A 35 -15.26 -1.46 8.22
C ASP A 35 -13.96 -2.22 8.59
N GLU A 36 -13.54 -2.14 9.85
CA GLU A 36 -12.36 -2.87 10.32
C GLU A 36 -12.62 -4.35 10.59
N THR A 37 -13.87 -4.71 10.92
CA THR A 37 -14.23 -6.07 11.32
C THR A 37 -14.31 -6.98 10.11
N GLN A 38 -14.96 -6.51 9.03
CA GLN A 38 -15.00 -7.23 7.76
C GLN A 38 -13.60 -7.39 7.17
N LEU A 39 -12.77 -6.35 7.22
CA LEU A 39 -11.40 -6.40 6.70
C LEU A 39 -10.57 -7.44 7.45
N ALA A 40 -10.63 -7.44 8.78
CA ALA A 40 -9.93 -8.40 9.62
C ALA A 40 -10.46 -9.84 9.47
N ALA A 41 -11.73 -10.01 9.08
CA ALA A 41 -12.32 -11.30 8.75
C ALA A 41 -11.93 -11.81 7.35
N GLY A 42 -11.20 -11.02 6.55
CA GLY A 42 -10.87 -11.34 5.17
C GLY A 42 -12.07 -11.24 4.22
N GLU A 43 -13.10 -10.49 4.61
CA GLU A 43 -14.29 -10.27 3.79
C GLU A 43 -14.08 -9.13 2.79
N LEU A 44 -14.84 -9.17 1.69
CA LEU A 44 -14.77 -8.16 0.64
C LEU A 44 -15.43 -6.85 1.11
N ILE A 45 -14.67 -5.77 1.09
CA ILE A 45 -15.18 -4.41 1.35
C ILE A 45 -15.30 -3.65 0.03
N THR A 46 -16.48 -3.10 -0.23
CA THR A 46 -16.68 -2.21 -1.39
C THR A 46 -16.27 -0.78 -1.04
N LEU A 47 -15.36 -0.22 -1.82
CA LEU A 47 -14.95 1.19 -1.72
C LEU A 47 -15.76 2.05 -2.68
N GLU A 48 -16.77 2.75 -2.19
CA GLU A 48 -17.74 3.48 -3.05
C GLU A 48 -17.10 4.56 -3.93
N THR A 49 -16.08 5.25 -3.42
CA THR A 49 -15.42 6.38 -4.10
C THR A 49 -14.12 5.98 -4.79
N GLY A 50 -13.66 4.74 -4.60
CA GLY A 50 -12.34 4.26 -5.03
C GLY A 50 -11.17 4.91 -4.28
N GLN A 51 -11.43 5.69 -3.23
CA GLN A 51 -10.42 6.37 -2.41
C GLN A 51 -10.49 5.84 -0.98
N ALA A 52 -9.35 5.40 -0.46
CA ALA A 52 -9.26 4.94 0.92
C ALA A 52 -7.80 4.92 1.39
N GLU A 53 -7.62 4.94 2.71
CA GLU A 53 -6.40 4.47 3.33
C GLU A 53 -6.69 3.16 4.05
N ILE A 54 -5.87 2.14 3.82
CA ILE A 54 -5.91 0.86 4.51
C ILE A 54 -4.66 0.78 5.40
N VAL A 55 -4.85 0.57 6.69
CA VAL A 55 -3.78 0.47 7.68
C VAL A 55 -3.76 -0.95 8.24
N ILE A 56 -2.62 -1.61 8.12
CA ILE A 56 -2.43 -2.99 8.56
C ILE A 56 -1.28 -3.02 9.56
N GLU A 57 -1.56 -3.51 10.77
CA GLU A 57 -0.56 -3.92 11.74
C GLU A 57 -0.39 -5.44 11.64
N LEU A 58 0.83 -5.90 11.45
CA LEU A 58 1.19 -7.31 11.44
C LEU A 58 1.87 -7.62 12.77
N ASP A 59 1.48 -8.72 13.42
CA ASP A 59 2.00 -9.12 14.75
C ASP A 59 3.52 -9.44 14.77
N GLY A 60 4.16 -9.36 13.61
CA GLY A 60 5.61 -9.51 13.44
C GLY A 60 6.04 -10.98 13.38
N SER A 61 6.93 -11.25 12.43
CA SER A 61 7.57 -12.54 12.12
C SER A 61 6.77 -13.50 11.21
N ASN A 62 7.21 -13.57 9.95
CA ASN A 62 6.97 -14.63 8.96
C ASN A 62 5.54 -15.06 8.63
N GLU A 63 4.52 -14.44 9.21
CA GLU A 63 3.15 -14.66 8.77
C GLU A 63 2.98 -14.14 7.34
N SER A 64 2.39 -14.99 6.51
CA SER A 64 2.03 -14.60 5.16
C SER A 64 0.84 -13.65 5.24
N PHE A 65 0.96 -12.52 4.57
CA PHE A 65 -0.12 -11.55 4.44
C PHE A 65 -0.39 -11.33 2.96
N GLU A 66 -1.66 -11.23 2.61
CA GLU A 66 -2.11 -10.90 1.25
C GLU A 66 -3.29 -9.94 1.35
N LEU A 67 -3.27 -8.89 0.53
CA LEU A 67 -4.36 -7.95 0.35
C LEU A 67 -4.62 -7.79 -1.15
N ASP A 68 -5.82 -8.18 -1.55
CA ASP A 68 -6.25 -8.14 -2.94
C ASP A 68 -7.12 -6.91 -3.18
N LEU A 69 -6.80 -6.18 -4.25
CA LEU A 69 -7.50 -4.98 -4.68
C LEU A 69 -8.03 -5.20 -6.08
N TYR A 70 -9.35 -5.16 -6.23
CA TYR A 70 -10.02 -5.39 -7.50
C TYR A 70 -10.60 -4.11 -8.07
N HIS A 71 -10.31 -3.84 -9.34
CA HIS A 71 -10.93 -2.75 -10.08
C HIS A 71 -11.11 -3.11 -11.56
N ASN A 72 -12.36 -3.29 -11.99
CA ASN A 72 -12.71 -3.75 -13.34
C ASN A 72 -12.00 -5.08 -13.69
N ASN A 73 -11.11 -5.05 -14.69
CA ASN A 73 -10.28 -6.16 -15.18
C ASN A 73 -8.89 -6.20 -14.55
N ILE A 74 -8.62 -5.34 -13.55
CA ILE A 74 -7.32 -5.21 -12.89
C ILE A 74 -7.42 -5.78 -11.48
N GLU A 75 -6.41 -6.55 -11.11
CA GLU A 75 -6.16 -6.99 -9.74
C GLU A 75 -4.75 -6.54 -9.33
N ILE A 76 -4.66 -5.93 -8.14
CA ILE A 76 -3.40 -5.60 -7.49
C ILE A 76 -3.34 -6.35 -6.18
N VAL A 77 -2.28 -7.16 -6.02
CA VAL A 77 -2.06 -7.95 -4.81
C VAL A 77 -0.85 -7.41 -4.06
N ILE A 78 -1.03 -7.07 -2.79
CA ILE A 78 0.06 -6.74 -1.88
C ILE A 78 0.35 -7.97 -1.04
N LYS A 79 1.52 -8.55 -1.24
CA LYS A 79 1.91 -9.82 -0.60
C LYS A 79 3.13 -9.64 0.27
N VAL A 80 3.10 -10.25 1.45
CA VAL A 80 4.26 -10.47 2.31
C VAL A 80 4.41 -11.96 2.55
N ASP A 81 5.57 -12.52 2.24
CA ASP A 81 5.85 -13.94 2.40
C ASP A 81 7.29 -14.17 2.90
N ALA A 82 7.77 -15.42 2.81
CA ALA A 82 9.12 -15.79 3.22
C ALA A 82 10.22 -15.01 2.47
N GLU A 83 10.01 -14.68 1.20
CA GLU A 83 10.99 -14.07 0.30
C GLU A 83 11.01 -12.54 0.40
N GLY A 84 9.93 -11.92 0.87
CA GLY A 84 9.87 -10.49 1.12
C GLY A 84 8.48 -9.93 0.91
N MET A 85 8.42 -8.68 0.44
CA MET A 85 7.18 -8.00 0.09
C MET A 85 7.11 -7.81 -1.43
N ARG A 86 5.92 -7.96 -2.01
CA ARG A 86 5.64 -7.79 -3.44
C ARG A 86 4.38 -6.99 -3.67
N LEU A 87 4.38 -6.23 -4.78
CA LEU A 87 3.17 -5.69 -5.40
C LEU A 87 3.00 -6.38 -6.75
N ILE A 88 1.99 -7.23 -6.85
CA ILE A 88 1.68 -7.98 -8.07
C ILE A 88 0.57 -7.22 -8.78
N TYR A 89 0.73 -6.99 -10.08
CA TYR A 89 -0.30 -6.39 -10.92
C TYR A 89 -0.69 -7.41 -11.99
N LEU A 90 -1.99 -7.67 -12.08
CA LEU A 90 -2.61 -8.58 -13.00
C LEU A 90 -3.67 -7.81 -13.79
N ASP A 91 -3.66 -7.94 -15.11
CA ASP A 91 -4.74 -7.49 -15.99
C ASP A 91 -5.09 -8.60 -17.00
N ASP A 92 -6.17 -8.39 -17.76
CA ASP A 92 -6.64 -9.33 -18.79
C ASP A 92 -5.73 -9.41 -20.03
N ILE A 93 -4.77 -8.49 -20.12
CA ILE A 93 -3.79 -8.47 -21.21
C ILE A 93 -2.53 -9.14 -20.67
N GLU A 94 -2.14 -10.30 -21.19
CA GLU A 94 -0.92 -11.03 -20.79
C GLU A 94 0.40 -10.31 -21.19
N ARG A 95 0.55 -9.04 -20.83
CA ARG A 95 1.78 -8.26 -20.98
C ARG A 95 2.68 -8.58 -19.81
N ALA A 96 3.98 -8.64 -20.09
CA ALA A 96 4.98 -8.71 -19.03
C ALA A 96 4.86 -7.46 -18.14
N THR A 97 4.60 -7.69 -16.85
CA THR A 97 4.56 -6.67 -15.82
C THR A 97 5.88 -6.69 -15.05
N PRO A 98 6.40 -5.53 -14.61
CA PRO A 98 7.60 -5.52 -13.78
C PRO A 98 7.37 -6.31 -12.48
N ASP A 99 8.40 -7.04 -12.04
CA ASP A 99 8.41 -7.67 -10.72
C ASP A 99 8.72 -6.60 -9.65
N TYR A 100 7.66 -6.04 -9.04
CA TYR A 100 7.80 -5.06 -7.96
C TYR A 100 8.06 -5.77 -6.64
N VAL A 101 9.32 -6.13 -6.40
CA VAL A 101 9.75 -6.87 -5.21
C VAL A 101 10.66 -6.04 -4.30
N ALA A 102 10.44 -6.16 -2.99
CA ALA A 102 11.34 -5.75 -1.94
C ALA A 102 11.88 -7.01 -1.22
N PRO A 103 13.01 -7.58 -1.69
CA PRO A 103 13.52 -8.84 -1.15
C PRO A 103 13.88 -8.74 0.33
N GLY A 104 13.49 -9.74 1.11
CA GLY A 104 13.71 -9.81 2.55
C GLY A 104 12.96 -8.74 3.37
N ALA A 105 12.04 -7.99 2.76
CA ALA A 105 11.17 -7.08 3.51
C ALA A 105 10.24 -7.87 4.42
N LYS A 106 10.20 -7.48 5.71
CA LYS A 106 9.38 -8.08 6.76
C LYS A 106 8.74 -6.95 7.56
N PRO A 107 7.80 -6.21 6.94
CA PRO A 107 7.20 -5.06 7.61
C PRO A 107 6.34 -5.53 8.78
N SER A 108 6.26 -4.71 9.82
CA SER A 108 5.26 -4.85 10.88
C SER A 108 4.09 -3.90 10.67
N HIS A 109 4.28 -2.84 9.87
CA HIS A 109 3.26 -1.84 9.61
C HIS A 109 3.16 -1.54 8.11
N ILE A 110 1.97 -1.62 7.53
CA ILE A 110 1.72 -1.32 6.12
C ILE A 110 0.57 -0.31 6.02
N ARG A 111 0.80 0.75 5.25
CA ARG A 111 -0.22 1.73 4.87
C ARG A 111 -0.39 1.70 3.37
N VAL A 112 -1.61 1.54 2.90
CA VAL A 112 -1.97 1.53 1.48
C VAL A 112 -2.90 2.72 1.23
N PHE A 113 -2.51 3.61 0.33
CA PHE A 113 -3.34 4.70 -0.14
C PHE A 113 -3.87 4.36 -1.51
N LEU A 114 -5.19 4.44 -1.65
CA LEU A 114 -5.92 4.23 -2.89
C LEU A 114 -6.46 5.58 -3.35
N ASP A 115 -6.22 5.89 -4.61
CA ASP A 115 -6.84 7.00 -5.33
C ASP A 115 -7.25 6.52 -6.72
N ILE A 116 -8.08 7.29 -7.41
CA ILE A 116 -8.57 6.97 -8.75
C ILE A 116 -7.37 6.83 -9.71
N GLY A 117 -7.03 5.58 -10.03
CA GLY A 117 -5.92 5.24 -10.93
C GLY A 117 -4.55 5.17 -10.27
N SER A 118 -4.46 5.03 -8.94
CA SER A 118 -3.20 4.67 -8.29
C SER A 118 -3.34 3.94 -6.96
N VAL A 119 -2.37 3.07 -6.69
CA VAL A 119 -2.12 2.43 -5.41
C VAL A 119 -0.72 2.81 -4.94
N GLU A 120 -0.61 3.33 -3.72
CA GLU A 120 0.66 3.62 -3.06
C GLU A 120 0.77 2.84 -1.76
N VAL A 121 1.86 2.10 -1.59
CA VAL A 121 2.12 1.24 -0.44
C VAL A 121 3.33 1.76 0.31
N PHE A 122 3.19 1.97 1.61
CA PHE A 122 4.23 2.43 2.52
C PHE A 122 4.37 1.46 3.67
N ALA A 123 5.51 0.78 3.73
CA ALA A 123 5.79 -0.20 4.77
C ALA A 123 6.87 0.31 5.74
N ASP A 124 6.66 0.09 7.03
CA ASP A 124 7.50 0.54 8.15
C ASP A 124 7.93 2.01 8.00
N ASN A 125 6.95 2.91 7.91
CA ASN A 125 7.15 4.35 7.77
C ASN A 125 8.01 4.74 6.55
N GLY A 126 7.74 4.11 5.40
CA GLY A 126 8.41 4.40 4.14
C GLY A 126 9.80 3.81 4.02
N ARG A 127 10.12 2.78 4.81
CA ARG A 127 11.34 1.97 4.63
C ARG A 127 11.31 1.20 3.31
N TRP A 128 10.13 0.74 2.94
CA TRP A 128 9.82 0.24 1.61
C TRP A 128 8.59 0.97 1.10
N THR A 129 8.65 1.39 -0.17
CA THR A 129 7.54 2.06 -0.83
C THR A 129 7.37 1.52 -2.24
N GLY A 130 6.11 1.35 -2.66
CA GLY A 130 5.76 0.96 -4.02
C GLY A 130 4.57 1.77 -4.52
N THR A 131 4.59 2.17 -5.79
CA THR A 131 3.50 2.90 -6.42
C THR A 131 3.16 2.23 -7.74
N LYS A 132 1.87 1.98 -7.97
CA LYS A 132 1.34 1.50 -9.26
C LYS A 132 0.21 2.41 -9.71
N ARG A 133 0.20 2.73 -11.00
CA ARG A 133 -0.91 3.36 -11.71
C ARG A 133 -1.63 2.34 -12.58
#